data_AF-A0A3L0YJQ2-F1
#
_entry.id   AF-A0A3L0YJQ2-F1
#
_cell.length_a   1.000
_cell.length_b   1.000
_cell.length_c   1.000
_cell.angle_alpha   90.00
_cell.angle_beta   90.00
_cell.angle_gamma   90.00
#
_symmetry.space_group_name_H-M   'P 1'
#
loop_
_entity.id
_entity.type
_entity.pdbx_description
1 polymer ?
#
loop_
_entity_poly.entity_id
_entity_poly.type
_entity_poly.pdbx_seq_one_letter_code
_entity_poly.pdbx_strand_id
1 'polypeptide(L)'
;GAQLLPATPLLGALLATLALFLPGFLLLWALGPSWQSWLARPRLAGAVTGINAAVVGLLLAALYQPVWLGAVQAPSDLALAAIGFYLLRVLKLPILALAGLLVGAAMLLA
;
A
#
# COMPACT_ATOMS: atom_id res chain seq x y z
N GLY A 1 15.33 2.87 -10.64
CA GLY A 1 16.55 3.19 -9.87
C GLY A 1 17.64 2.17 -10.12
N ALA A 2 17.69 1.11 -9.31
CA ALA A 2 18.72 0.06 -9.40
C ALA A 2 18.88 -0.55 -10.80
N GLN A 3 17.78 -0.81 -11.50
CA GLN A 3 17.81 -1.36 -12.87
C GLN A 3 18.35 -0.38 -13.93
N LEU A 4 18.31 0.93 -13.68
CA LEU A 4 18.83 1.95 -14.61
C LEU A 4 20.34 2.12 -14.47
N LEU A 5 20.93 1.71 -13.34
CA LEU A 5 22.36 1.85 -13.06
C LEU A 5 22.94 0.50 -12.59
N PRO A 6 23.03 -0.50 -13.50
CA PRO A 6 23.35 -1.89 -13.15
C PRO A 6 24.78 -2.07 -12.60
N ALA A 7 25.71 -1.17 -12.92
CA ALA A 7 27.07 -1.19 -12.36
C ALA A 7 27.11 -0.80 -10.87
N THR A 8 26.15 0.01 -10.41
CA THR A 8 26.05 0.48 -9.01
C THR A 8 24.59 0.47 -8.55
N PRO A 9 23.98 -0.71 -8.39
CA PRO A 9 22.55 -0.84 -8.16
C PRO A 9 22.09 -0.22 -6.83
N LEU A 10 22.94 -0.25 -5.79
CA LEU A 10 22.66 0.39 -4.51
C LEU A 10 22.51 1.90 -4.65
N LEU A 11 23.42 2.55 -5.37
CA LEU A 11 23.38 3.99 -5.62
C LEU A 11 22.15 4.35 -6.46
N GLY A 12 21.85 3.56 -7.49
CA GLY A 12 20.64 3.72 -8.30
C GLY A 12 19.33 3.55 -7.51
N ALA A 13 19.30 2.65 -6.51
CA ALA A 13 18.17 2.51 -5.59
C ALA A 13 18.02 3.74 -4.70
N LEU A 14 19.11 4.17 -4.04
CA LEU A 14 19.11 5.34 -3.15
C LEU A 14 18.64 6.61 -3.87
N LEU A 15 19.16 6.87 -5.08
CA LEU A 15 18.74 8.02 -5.88
C LEU A 15 17.26 7.95 -6.24
N ALA A 16 16.74 6.79 -6.63
CA ALA A 16 15.32 6.65 -6.96
C ALA A 16 14.42 6.81 -5.74
N THR A 17 14.82 6.28 -4.58
CA THR A 17 14.12 6.50 -3.31
C THR A 17 14.10 7.98 -2.97
N LEU A 18 15.24 8.68 -3.03
CA LEU A 18 15.29 10.11 -2.79
C LEU A 18 14.41 10.87 -3.79
N ALA A 19 14.51 10.60 -5.09
CA ALA A 19 13.72 11.28 -6.10
C ALA A 19 12.20 11.08 -5.93
N LEU A 20 11.77 9.89 -5.47
CA LEU A 20 10.36 9.59 -5.22
C LEU A 20 9.83 10.30 -3.97
N PHE A 21 10.60 10.31 -2.87
CA PHE A 21 10.13 10.81 -1.57
C PHE A 21 10.44 12.28 -1.30
N LEU A 22 11.58 12.80 -1.79
CA LEU A 22 12.04 14.16 -1.54
C LEU A 22 10.99 15.24 -1.90
N PRO A 23 10.31 15.22 -3.07
CA PRO A 23 9.30 16.24 -3.36
C PRO A 23 8.14 16.22 -2.35
N GLY A 24 7.70 15.03 -1.91
CA GLY A 24 6.68 14.90 -0.87
C GLY A 24 7.14 15.44 0.48
N PHE A 25 8.39 15.16 0.88
CA PHE A 25 8.97 15.71 2.11
C PHE A 25 9.11 17.24 2.07
N LEU A 26 9.57 17.79 0.94
CA LEU A 26 9.65 19.24 0.76
C LEU A 26 8.27 19.90 0.83
N LEU A 27 7.24 19.25 0.26
CA LEU A 27 5.87 19.73 0.33
C LEU A 27 5.34 19.74 1.77
N LEU A 28 5.57 18.66 2.53
CA LEU A 28 5.22 18.56 3.94
C LEU A 28 5.94 19.62 4.79
N TRP A 29 7.22 19.84 4.53
CA TRP A 29 8.02 20.84 5.23
C TRP A 29 7.53 22.27 4.94
N ALA A 30 7.26 22.58 3.67
CA ALA A 30 6.82 23.91 3.25
C ALA A 30 5.37 24.24 3.68
N LEU A 31 4.44 23.27 3.56
CA LEU A 31 3.01 23.50 3.82
C LEU A 31 2.56 23.09 5.22
N GLY A 32 3.30 22.21 5.90
CA GLY A 32 2.95 21.68 7.22
C GLY A 32 2.57 22.74 8.25
N PRO A 33 3.37 23.80 8.45
CA PRO A 33 3.06 24.85 9.43
C PRO A 33 1.76 25.62 9.13
N SER A 34 1.39 25.75 7.86
CA SER A 34 0.20 26.50 7.43
C SER A 34 -1.05 25.62 7.29
N TRP A 35 -0.89 24.30 7.22
CA TRP A 35 -1.94 23.34 6.90
C TRP A 35 -3.19 23.47 7.79
N GLN A 36 -3.00 23.59 9.10
CA GLN A 36 -4.11 23.71 10.06
C GLN A 36 -4.93 24.99 9.84
N SER A 37 -4.28 26.10 9.49
CA SER A 37 -4.96 27.37 9.20
C SER A 37 -5.79 27.31 7.92
N TRP A 38 -5.38 26.48 6.95
CA TRP A 38 -6.10 26.31 5.69
C TRP A 38 -7.32 25.40 5.86
N LEU A 39 -7.18 24.33 6.64
CA LEU A 39 -8.27 23.43 7.00
C LEU A 39 -9.35 24.08 7.88
N ALA A 40 -9.06 25.20 8.55
CA ALA A 40 -10.09 25.98 9.25
C ALA A 40 -11.16 26.56 8.29
N ARG A 41 -10.88 26.63 6.98
CA ARG A 41 -11.84 27.10 5.98
C ARG A 41 -12.73 25.93 5.53
N PRO A 42 -14.07 26.02 5.71
CA PRO A 42 -14.98 24.88 5.49
C PRO A 42 -14.94 24.34 4.05
N ARG A 43 -14.72 25.20 3.06
CA ARG A 43 -14.58 24.78 1.65
C ARG A 43 -13.36 23.89 1.42
N LEU A 44 -12.21 24.23 2.02
CA LEU A 44 -10.97 23.45 1.88
C LEU A 44 -11.05 22.15 2.66
N ALA A 45 -11.61 22.18 3.87
CA ALA A 45 -11.88 20.96 4.63
C ALA A 45 -12.77 19.99 3.84
N GLY A 46 -13.85 20.49 3.22
CA GLY A 46 -14.72 19.70 2.36
C GLY A 46 -14.03 19.15 1.10
N ALA A 47 -13.11 19.91 0.52
CA ALA A 47 -12.31 19.42 -0.61
C ALA A 47 -11.38 18.28 -0.18
N VAL A 48 -10.72 18.39 0.98
CA VAL A 48 -9.82 17.34 1.51
C VAL A 48 -10.59 16.07 1.89
N THR A 49 -11.79 16.19 2.48
CA THR A 49 -12.64 15.02 2.72
C THR A 49 -13.09 14.37 1.42
N GLY A 50 -13.42 15.16 0.39
CA GLY A 50 -13.73 14.66 -0.95
C GLY A 50 -12.56 13.91 -1.59
N ILE A 51 -11.33 14.45 -1.48
CA ILE A 51 -10.11 13.77 -1.92
C ILE A 51 -9.93 12.45 -1.19
N ASN A 52 -10.08 12.42 0.15
CA ASN A 52 -9.96 11.19 0.92
C ASN A 52 -11.02 10.15 0.51
N ALA A 53 -12.27 10.58 0.24
CA ALA A 53 -13.32 9.69 -0.25
C ALA A 53 -12.98 9.12 -1.64
N ALA A 54 -12.44 9.95 -2.55
CA ALA A 54 -11.99 9.49 -3.86
C ALA A 54 -10.85 8.48 -3.75
N VAL A 55 -9.87 8.70 -2.86
CA VAL A 55 -8.78 7.76 -2.61
C VAL A 55 -9.31 6.43 -2.07
N VAL A 56 -10.23 6.44 -1.11
CA VAL A 56 -10.86 5.21 -0.60
C VAL A 56 -11.60 4.47 -1.73
N GLY A 57 -12.31 5.20 -2.60
CA GLY A 57 -12.94 4.64 -3.79
C GLY A 57 -11.92 3.99 -4.74
N LEU A 58 -10.77 4.63 -4.98
CA LEU A 58 -9.68 4.07 -5.78
C LEU A 58 -9.04 2.84 -5.12
N LEU A 59 -8.88 2.84 -3.79
CA LEU A 59 -8.37 1.68 -3.04
C LEU A 59 -9.34 0.50 -3.10
N LEU A 60 -10.65 0.75 -3.01
CA LEU A 60 -11.67 -0.27 -3.21
C LEU A 60 -11.69 -0.80 -4.64
N ALA A 61 -11.56 0.08 -5.64
CA ALA A 61 -11.44 -0.32 -7.03
C ALA A 61 -10.19 -1.19 -7.26
N ALA A 62 -9.05 -0.79 -6.71
CA ALA A 62 -7.80 -1.55 -6.75
C ALA A 62 -7.90 -2.89 -6.02
N LEU A 63 -8.65 -2.93 -4.90
CA LEU A 63 -8.92 -4.15 -4.15
C LEU A 63 -9.73 -5.14 -4.99
N TYR A 64 -10.72 -4.68 -5.77
CA TYR A 64 -11.45 -5.53 -6.70
C TYR A 64 -10.56 -5.97 -7.87
N GLN A 65 -9.93 -5.00 -8.56
CA GLN A 65 -9.03 -5.24 -9.68
C GLN A 65 -7.81 -4.31 -9.58
N PRO A 66 -6.58 -4.84 -9.53
CA PRO A 66 -6.19 -6.22 -9.87
C PRO A 66 -6.13 -7.18 -8.69
N VAL A 67 -6.32 -6.73 -7.45
CA VAL A 67 -5.95 -7.55 -6.27
C VAL A 67 -6.85 -8.79 -6.14
N TRP A 68 -8.16 -8.62 -6.00
CA TRP A 68 -9.08 -9.74 -5.80
C TRP A 68 -9.13 -10.65 -7.02
N LEU A 69 -9.38 -10.07 -8.21
CA LEU A 69 -9.45 -10.84 -9.45
C LEU A 69 -8.13 -11.50 -9.84
N GLY A 70 -6.99 -10.92 -9.46
CA GLY A 70 -5.68 -11.51 -9.73
C GLY A 70 -5.29 -12.61 -8.75
N ALA A 71 -5.76 -12.52 -7.49
CA ALA A 71 -5.35 -13.43 -6.42
C ALA A 71 -6.29 -14.62 -6.19
N VAL A 72 -7.61 -14.47 -6.43
CA VAL A 72 -8.61 -15.52 -6.17
C VAL A 72 -9.10 -16.09 -7.48
N GLN A 73 -8.40 -17.11 -7.98
CA GLN A 73 -8.71 -17.77 -9.25
C GLN A 73 -9.42 -19.12 -9.06
N ALA A 74 -9.22 -19.75 -7.89
CA ALA A 74 -9.85 -20.99 -7.49
C ALA A 74 -10.47 -20.90 -6.08
N PRO A 75 -11.41 -21.81 -5.72
CA PRO A 75 -11.99 -21.86 -4.38
C PRO A 75 -10.96 -22.07 -3.26
N SER A 76 -9.85 -22.75 -3.55
CA SER A 76 -8.72 -22.92 -2.62
C SER A 76 -8.06 -21.60 -2.24
N ASP A 77 -7.93 -20.67 -3.19
CA ASP A 77 -7.33 -19.35 -2.97
C ASP A 77 -8.20 -18.52 -2.03
N LEU A 78 -9.52 -18.62 -2.20
CA LEU A 78 -10.49 -17.98 -1.31
C LEU A 78 -10.38 -18.53 0.11
N ALA A 79 -10.23 -19.85 0.27
CA ALA A 79 -10.04 -20.48 1.57
C ALA A 79 -8.73 -20.02 2.23
N LEU A 80 -7.62 -19.97 1.48
CA LEU A 80 -6.35 -19.45 1.97
C LEU A 80 -6.43 -17.98 2.36
N ALA A 81 -7.10 -17.14 1.58
CA ALA A 81 -7.31 -15.73 1.90
C ALA A 81 -8.15 -15.55 3.17
N ALA A 82 -9.22 -16.33 3.35
CA ALA A 82 -10.07 -16.30 4.53
C ALA A 82 -9.31 -16.76 5.80
N ILE A 83 -8.56 -17.87 5.70
CA ILE A 83 -7.71 -18.37 6.79
C ILE A 83 -6.63 -17.34 7.11
N GLY A 84 -5.94 -16.82 6.09
CA GLY A 84 -4.90 -15.81 6.26
C GLY A 84 -5.42 -14.55 6.98
N PHE A 85 -6.60 -14.08 6.59
CA PHE A 85 -7.27 -12.96 7.26
C PHE A 85 -7.64 -13.28 8.71
N TYR A 86 -8.13 -14.49 8.98
CA TYR A 86 -8.42 -14.94 10.34
C TYR A 86 -7.16 -14.98 11.22
N LEU A 87 -6.09 -15.59 10.72
CA LEU A 87 -4.80 -15.66 11.40
C LEU A 87 -4.22 -14.26 11.67
N LEU A 88 -4.40 -13.33 10.73
CA LEU A 88 -3.97 -11.94 10.89
C LEU A 88 -4.82 -11.19 11.92
N ARG A 89 -6.15 -11.32 11.89
CA ARG A 89 -7.05 -10.46 12.67
C ARG A 89 -7.35 -11.01 14.06
N VAL A 90 -7.47 -12.33 14.19
CA VAL A 90 -7.82 -13.01 15.44
C VAL A 90 -6.56 -13.44 16.18
N LEU A 91 -5.65 -14.15 15.50
CA LEU A 91 -4.41 -14.63 16.12
C LEU A 91 -3.28 -13.59 16.09
N LYS A 92 -3.43 -12.50 15.33
CA LYS A 92 -2.47 -11.38 15.25
C LYS A 92 -1.04 -11.84 14.96
N LEU A 93 -0.91 -12.87 14.11
CA LEU A 93 0.40 -13.37 13.73
C LEU A 93 1.24 -12.27 13.07
N PRO A 94 2.56 -12.25 13.31
CA PRO A 94 3.44 -11.30 12.63
C PRO A 94 3.38 -11.53 11.13
N ILE A 95 3.31 -10.43 10.37
CA ILE A 95 3.04 -10.43 8.92
C ILE A 95 4.02 -11.34 8.16
N LEU A 96 5.30 -11.37 8.56
CA LEU A 96 6.32 -12.20 7.92
C LEU A 96 6.07 -13.71 8.10
N ALA A 97 5.66 -14.14 9.31
CA ALA A 97 5.35 -15.54 9.57
C ALA A 97 4.08 -15.97 8.83
N LEU A 98 3.06 -15.10 8.82
CA LEU A 98 1.84 -15.32 8.06
C LEU A 98 2.11 -15.46 6.56
N ALA A 99 2.92 -14.56 6.00
CA ALA A 99 3.29 -14.61 4.58
C ALA A 99 4.01 -15.92 4.25
N GLY A 100 5.00 -16.32 5.05
CA GLY A 100 5.71 -17.60 4.86
C GLY A 100 4.78 -18.81 4.92
N LEU A 101 3.85 -18.83 5.88
CA LEU A 101 2.88 -19.92 6.04
C LEU A 101 1.93 -20.01 4.84
N LEU A 102 1.36 -18.89 4.39
CA LEU A 102 0.43 -18.87 3.26
C LEU A 102 1.12 -19.23 1.94
N VAL A 103 2.35 -18.77 1.72
CA VAL A 103 3.15 -19.16 0.56
C VAL A 103 3.45 -20.66 0.59
N GLY A 104 3.88 -21.19 1.74
CA GLY A 104 4.10 -22.63 1.91
C GLY A 104 2.85 -23.46 1.65
N ALA A 105 1.71 -23.04 2.19
CA ALA A 105 0.42 -23.70 1.97
C ALA A 105 -0.01 -23.65 0.51
N ALA A 106 0.16 -22.51 -0.16
CA ALA A 106 -0.14 -22.37 -1.59
C ALA A 106 0.73 -23.29 -2.46
N MET A 107 2.04 -23.39 -2.17
CA MET A 107 2.96 -24.28 -2.89
C MET A 107 2.64 -25.77 -2.71
N LEU A 108 2.03 -26.15 -1.58
CA LEU A 108 1.61 -27.53 -1.33
C LEU A 108 0.27 -27.90 -2.01
N LEU A 109 -0.55 -26.88 -2.31
CA LEU A 109 -1.86 -27.05 -2.95
C LEU A 109 -1.81 -26.87 -4.48
N ALA A 110 -0.70 -26.34 -5.01
CA ALA A 110 -0.42 -26.20 -6.45
C ALA A 110 0.11 -27.50 -7.04
#